data_AF-A0A1Q9NJK5-F1
#
_entry.id   AF-A0A1Q9NJK5-F1
#
_cell.length_a   1.000
_cell.length_b   1.000
_cell.length_c   1.000
_cell.angle_alpha   90.00
_cell.angle_beta   90.00
_cell.angle_gamma   90.00
#
_symmetry.space_group_name_H-M   'P 1'
#
loop_
_entity.id
_entity.type
_entity.pdbx_description
1 polymer ?
#
loop_
_entity_poly.entity_id
_entity_poly.type
_entity_poly.pdbx_seq_one_letter_code
_entity_poly.pdbx_strand_id
1 'polypeptide(L)' 'MELDKKTKEPKYQGLFIAGMCFIGAGSIFVTTGMIPFICLVGMGFCFMGIGFVNRHKWKR' A
#
# COMPACT_ATOMS: atom_id res chain seq x y z
N MET A 1 -4.12 -1.84 -11.62
CA MET A 1 -3.27 -0.69 -11.25
C MET A 1 -3.41 0.37 -12.32
N GLU A 2 -3.83 1.58 -11.95
CA GLU A 2 -3.90 2.68 -12.89
C GLU A 2 -2.46 3.17 -13.16
N LEU A 3 -2.02 3.02 -14.40
CA LEU A 3 -0.71 3.47 -14.88
C LEU A 3 -0.83 4.92 -15.36
N ASP A 4 0.14 5.74 -15.02
CA ASP A 4 0.25 7.07 -15.60
C ASP A 4 0.57 6.96 -17.10
N LYS A 5 -0.32 7.46 -17.96
CA LYS A 5 -0.18 7.34 -19.42
C LYS A 5 1.07 8.03 -19.98
N LYS A 6 1.68 8.97 -19.25
CA LYS A 6 2.85 9.76 -19.68
C LYS A 6 4.17 9.10 -19.29
N THR A 7 4.25 8.57 -18.07
CA THR A 7 5.48 7.94 -17.51
C THR A 7 5.45 6.42 -17.59
N LYS A 8 4.30 5.81 -17.87
CA LYS A 8 4.04 4.35 -17.76
C LYS A 8 4.34 3.79 -16.36
N GLU A 9 4.43 4.64 -15.35
CA GLU A 9 4.68 4.24 -13.97
C GLU A 9 3.35 4.02 -13.23
N PRO A 10 3.31 3.13 -12.22
CA PRO A 10 2.14 2.99 -11.37
C PRO A 10 1.90 4.30 -10.60
N LYS A 11 0.63 4.64 -10.36
CA LYS A 11 0.30 5.75 -9.46
C LYS A 11 0.76 5.45 -8.03
N TYR A 12 1.94 5.95 -7.66
CA TYR A 12 2.58 5.72 -6.35
C TYR A 12 1.74 6.22 -5.16
N GLN A 13 0.96 7.28 -5.33
CA GLN A 13 0.00 7.74 -4.32
C GLN A 13 -1.12 6.71 -4.09
N GLY A 14 -1.57 6.03 -5.15
CA GLY A 14 -2.54 4.94 -5.04
C GLY A 14 -1.97 3.72 -4.33
N LEU A 15 -0.69 3.42 -4.54
CA LEU A 15 0.01 2.36 -3.80
C LEU A 15 0.12 2.69 -2.31
N PHE A 16 0.40 3.95 -1.96
CA PHE A 16 0.42 4.38 -0.56
C PHE A 16 -0.94 4.21 0.12
N ILE A 17 -2.02 4.63 -0.55
CA ILE A 17 -3.40 4.47 -0.06
C ILE A 17 -3.75 2.98 0.07
N ALA A 18 -3.41 2.16 -0.91
CA ALA A 18 -3.60 0.71 -0.83
C ALA A 18 -2.87 0.12 0.38
N GLY A 19 -1.65 0.56 0.64
CA GLY A 19 -0.89 0.16 1.83
C GLY A 19 -1.61 0.46 3.14
N MET A 20 -2.17 1.67 3.29
CA MET A 20 -2.99 2.02 4.46
C MET A 20 -4.23 1.13 4.59
N CYS A 21 -4.91 0.82 3.48
CA CYS A 21 -6.06 -0.08 3.48
C CYS A 21 -5.69 -1.50 3.92
N PHE A 22 -4.54 -2.02 3.49
CA PHE A 22 -4.06 -3.34 3.89
C PHE A 22 -3.67 -3.39 5.38
N ILE A 23 -3.06 -2.34 5.92
CA ILE A 23 -2.79 -2.23 7.36
C ILE A 23 -4.11 -2.22 8.15
N GLY A 24 -5.09 -1.42 7.71
CA GLY A 24 -6.42 -1.38 8.31
C GLY A 24 -7.13 -2.73 8.27
N ALA A 25 -7.12 -3.40 7.11
CA ALA A 25 -7.67 -4.74 6.97
C ALA A 25 -6.95 -5.73 7.90
N GLY A 26 -5.62 -5.69 7.94
CA GLY A 26 -4.80 -6.52 8.83
C GLY A 26 -5.19 -6.35 10.29
N SER A 27 -5.42 -5.11 10.75
CA SER A 27 -5.81 -4.82 12.14
C SER A 27 -7.08 -5.54 12.59
N ILE A 28 -8.02 -5.79 11.67
CA ILE A 28 -9.27 -6.53 11.95
C ILE A 28 -8.97 -8.02 12.23
N PHE A 29 -7.93 -8.58 11.60
CA PHE A 29 -7.56 -9.98 11.75
C PHE A 29 -6.70 -10.27 12.98
N VAL A 30 -6.39 -9.28 13.81
CA VAL A 30 -5.59 -9.47 15.03
C VAL A 30 -6.25 -10.47 16.00
N THR A 31 -7.58 -10.54 15.99
CA THR A 31 -8.38 -11.47 16.81
C THR A 31 -8.58 -12.84 16.16
N THR A 32 -8.39 -12.95 14.85
CA THR A 32 -8.69 -14.16 14.06
C THR A 32 -7.44 -15.02 13.86
N GLY A 33 -6.25 -14.41 13.85
CA GLY A 33 -4.98 -15.13 13.84
C GLY A 33 -3.78 -14.25 13.52
N MET A 34 -2.64 -14.56 14.13
CA MET A 34 -1.41 -13.78 13.92
C MET A 34 -0.87 -13.87 12.50
N ILE A 35 -1.03 -15.01 11.82
CA ILE A 35 -0.53 -15.21 10.45
C ILE A 35 -1.21 -14.25 9.47
N PRO A 36 -2.56 -14.22 9.33
CA PRO A 36 -3.21 -13.27 8.43
C PRO A 36 -2.96 -11.81 8.82
N PHE A 37 -2.86 -11.51 10.12
CA PHE A 37 -2.47 -10.18 10.60
C PHE A 37 -1.10 -9.75 10.06
N ILE A 38 -0.06 -10.56 10.29
CA ILE A 38 1.31 -10.23 9.86
C ILE A 38 1.39 -10.13 8.33
N CYS A 39 0.74 -11.03 7.58
CA CYS A 39 0.76 -11.01 6.13
C CYS A 39 0.11 -9.74 5.55
N LEU A 40 -1.06 -9.34 6.05
CA LEU A 40 -1.78 -8.16 5.57
C LEU A 40 -1.07 -6.86 5.98
N VAL A 41 -0.63 -6.76 7.23
CA VAL A 41 0.11 -5.59 7.73
C VAL A 41 1.46 -5.47 7.01
N GLY A 42 2.18 -6.58 6.82
CA GLY A 42 3.45 -6.62 6.10
C GLY A 42 3.31 -6.18 4.64
N MET A 43 2.31 -6.71 3.92
CA MET A 43 2.00 -6.22 2.56
C MET A 43 1.64 -4.74 2.55
N GLY A 44 0.86 -4.29 3.54
CA GLY A 44 0.49 -2.88 3.67
C GLY A 44 1.71 -1.98 3.83
N PHE A 45 2.67 -2.35 4.67
CA PHE A 45 3.95 -1.63 4.79
C PHE A 45 4.77 -1.63 3.51
N CYS A 46 4.82 -2.73 2.76
CA CYS A 46 5.51 -2.78 1.47
C CYS A 46 4.92 -1.77 0.47
N PHE A 47 3.59 -1.75 0.33
CA PHE A 47 2.91 -0.81 -0.55
C PHE A 47 3.06 0.65 -0.11
N MET A 48 2.97 0.92 1.21
CA MET A 48 3.26 2.24 1.78
C MET A 48 4.71 2.66 1.51
N GLY A 49 5.68 1.76 1.68
CA GLY A 49 7.10 2.03 1.42
C GLY A 49 7.36 2.42 -0.03
N ILE A 50 6.81 1.65 -0.97
CA ILE A 50 6.91 1.95 -2.41
C ILE A 50 6.31 3.33 -2.72
N GLY A 51 5.12 3.61 -2.17
CA GLY A 51 4.46 4.91 -2.32
C GLY A 51 5.27 6.07 -1.74
N PHE A 52 5.85 5.87 -0.55
CA PHE A 52 6.59 6.89 0.19
C PHE A 52 7.94 7.24 -0.44
N VAL A 53 8.72 6.23 -0.87
CA VAL A 53 9.99 6.44 -1.60
C VAL A 53 9.75 7.22 -2.89
N ASN A 54 8.61 7.02 -3.54
CA ASN A 54 8.23 7.68 -4.78
C ASN A 54 7.29 8.88 -4.56
N ARG A 55 7.26 9.47 -3.35
CA ARG A 55 6.41 10.63 -3.02
C ARG A 55 6.60 11.83 -3.94
N HIS A 56 7.79 12.00 -4.49
CA HIS A 56 8.11 13.08 -5.43
C HIS A 56 7.36 12.95 -6.77
N LYS A 57 6.85 11.76 -7.09
CA LYS A 57 6.04 11.47 -8.28
C LYS A 57 4.53 11.50 -8.01
N TRP A 58 4.11 11.87 -6.80
CA TRP A 58 2.69 12.01 -6.50
C TRP A 58 2.14 13.19 -7.29
N LYS A 59 0.98 12.97 -7.92
CA LYS A 59 0.31 14.04 -8.67
C LYS A 59 -0.22 15.04 -7.65
N ARG A 60 0.24 16.29 -7.75
CA ARG A 60 -0.41 17.42 -7.08
C ARG A 60 -1.78 17.67 -7.68
#